data_AF-A0A2V7Z4S4-F1
#
_entry.id   AF-A0A2V7Z4S4-F1
#
_cell.length_a   1.000
_cell.length_b   1.000
_cell.length_c   1.000
_cell.angle_alpha   90.00
_cell.angle_beta   90.00
_cell.angle_gamma   90.00
#
_symmetry.space_group_name_H-M   'P 1'
#
loop_
_entity.id
_entity.type
_entity.pdbx_description
1 polymer ?
#
loop_
_entity_poly.entity_id
_entity_poly.type
_entity_poly.pdbx_seq_one_letter_code
_entity_poly.pdbx_strand_id
1 'polypeptide(L)'
;RILGHYVREKKLLSLEEAVRKMTSLPASRMRLSDRGILKPGMAADLVAFDPAAVGERSTYSDPVHYSAGIPFVCVNGRLVVDGGRITDARPGRALFGPGYRGGAESRLRGERP
;
A
#
# COMPACT_ATOMS: atom_id res chain seq x y z
N ARG A 1 -0.89 1.48 14.21
CA ARG A 1 0.12 0.92 15.14
C ARG A 1 1.61 1.04 14.73
N ILE A 2 2.07 0.49 13.59
CA ILE A 2 3.52 0.33 13.31
C ILE A 2 4.31 1.64 13.33
N LEU A 3 3.94 2.62 12.52
CA LEU A 3 4.68 3.89 12.39
C LEU A 3 4.62 4.75 13.66
N GLY A 4 3.44 4.90 14.27
CA GLY A 4 3.32 5.69 15.50
C GLY A 4 3.96 5.01 16.72
N HIS A 5 3.59 3.77 17.00
CA HIS A 5 3.98 3.12 18.25
C HIS A 5 5.38 2.50 18.18
N TYR A 6 5.68 1.72 17.15
CA TYR A 6 6.93 0.94 17.10
C TYR A 6 8.10 1.74 16.54
N VAL A 7 7.86 2.70 15.63
CA VAL A 7 8.90 3.59 15.10
C VAL A 7 9.03 4.85 15.97
N ARG A 8 7.99 5.68 16.07
CA ARG A 8 8.10 6.99 16.75
C ARG A 8 8.22 6.86 18.27
N GLU A 9 7.30 6.15 18.94
CA GLU A 9 7.26 6.08 20.41
C GLU A 9 8.32 5.15 20.99
N LYS A 10 8.38 3.89 20.55
CA LYS A 10 9.29 2.88 21.10
C LYS A 10 10.68 2.85 20.44
N LYS A 11 10.85 3.49 19.28
CA LYS A 11 12.12 3.52 18.53
C LYS A 11 12.74 2.13 18.32
N LEU A 12 11.90 1.10 18.15
CA LEU A 12 12.33 -0.29 17.96
C LEU A 12 12.71 -0.59 16.51
N LEU A 13 12.24 0.25 15.58
CA LEU A 13 12.55 0.18 14.15
C LEU A 13 12.87 1.59 13.65
N SER A 14 13.79 1.69 12.69
CA SER A 14 13.88 2.90 11.89
C SER A 14 12.64 3.05 11.01
N LEU A 15 12.38 4.27 10.53
CA LEU A 15 11.26 4.53 9.64
C LEU A 15 11.41 3.74 8.33
N GLU A 16 12.61 3.68 7.79
CA GLU A 16 12.95 2.98 6.56
C GLU A 16 12.73 1.47 6.69
N GLU A 17 13.16 0.85 7.79
CA GLU A 17 12.91 -0.59 8.01
C GLU A 17 11.43 -0.89 8.21
N ALA A 18 10.68 -0.01 8.88
CA ALA A 18 9.23 -0.16 8.98
C ALA A 18 8.56 -0.05 7.61
N VAL A 19 8.93 0.94 6.79
CA VAL A 19 8.43 1.09 5.41
C VAL A 19 8.78 -0.15 4.59
N ARG A 20 10.03 -0.64 4.65
CA ARG A 20 10.49 -1.85 3.95
C ARG A 20 9.65 -3.07 4.31
N LYS A 21 9.38 -3.27 5.62
CA LYS A 21 8.55 -4.38 6.13
C LYS A 21 7.10 -4.33 5.66
N MET A 22 6.59 -3.15 5.29
CA MET A 22 5.21 -2.95 4.82
C MET A 22 5.10 -2.82 3.29
N THR A 23 6.22 -2.73 2.55
CA THR A 23 6.23 -2.47 1.10
C THR A 23 7.06 -3.51 0.33
N SER A 24 8.36 -3.32 0.21
CA SER A 24 9.24 -4.14 -0.64
C SER A 24 9.39 -5.56 -0.14
N LEU A 25 9.41 -5.77 1.18
CA LEU A 25 9.52 -7.10 1.77
C LEU A 25 8.31 -8.00 1.43
N PRO A 26 7.04 -7.59 1.66
CA PRO A 26 5.90 -8.40 1.24
C PRO A 26 5.79 -8.52 -0.28
N ALA A 27 6.08 -7.46 -1.05
CA ALA A 27 6.09 -7.53 -2.52
C ALA A 27 7.07 -8.60 -3.04
N SER A 28 8.29 -8.64 -2.49
CA SER A 28 9.29 -9.65 -2.82
C SER A 28 8.83 -11.07 -2.45
N ARG A 29 8.25 -11.26 -1.26
CA ARG A 29 7.72 -12.57 -0.83
C ARG A 29 6.59 -13.07 -1.73
N MET A 30 5.73 -12.16 -2.18
CA MET A 30 4.62 -12.47 -3.09
C MET A 30 5.04 -12.49 -4.57
N ARG A 31 6.33 -12.23 -4.86
CA ARG A 31 6.90 -12.15 -6.22
C ARG A 31 6.19 -11.12 -7.12
N LEU A 32 5.77 -10.01 -6.53
CA LEU A 32 5.20 -8.88 -7.25
C LEU A 32 6.34 -8.01 -7.77
N SER A 33 6.63 -8.10 -9.06
CA SER A 33 7.79 -7.45 -9.68
C SER A 33 7.60 -5.98 -10.00
N ASP A 34 6.36 -5.49 -9.98
CA ASP A 34 5.96 -4.15 -10.43
C ASP A 34 5.62 -3.18 -9.30
N ARG A 35 5.82 -3.55 -8.04
CA ARG A 35 5.35 -2.75 -6.88
C ARG A 35 6.19 -2.93 -5.63
N GLY A 36 5.90 -2.11 -4.61
CA GLY A 36 6.53 -2.16 -3.29
C GLY A 36 7.85 -1.39 -3.19
N ILE A 37 8.32 -0.78 -4.29
CA ILE A 37 9.46 0.13 -4.32
C ILE A 37 9.11 1.38 -5.14
N LEU A 38 9.64 2.54 -4.73
CA LEU A 38 9.50 3.78 -5.48
C LEU A 38 10.60 3.89 -6.53
N LYS A 39 10.27 3.54 -7.78
CA LYS A 39 11.19 3.57 -8.92
C LYS A 39 10.41 3.82 -10.22
N PRO A 40 10.98 4.52 -11.22
CA PRO A 40 10.38 4.61 -12.54
C PRO A 40 10.00 3.24 -13.12
N GLY A 41 8.81 3.15 -13.74
CA GLY A 41 8.28 1.93 -14.33
C GLY A 41 7.50 1.01 -13.36
N MET A 42 7.44 1.34 -12.07
CA MET A 42 6.61 0.63 -11.09
C MET A 42 5.17 1.16 -11.09
N ALA A 43 4.23 0.34 -10.61
CA ALA A 43 2.90 0.79 -10.26
C ALA A 43 2.99 1.96 -9.27
N ALA A 44 2.23 3.02 -9.53
CA ALA A 44 2.18 4.21 -8.68
C ALA A 44 1.26 3.98 -7.47
N ASP A 45 1.65 3.02 -6.62
CA ASP A 45 1.05 2.74 -5.32
C ASP A 45 1.82 3.53 -4.25
N LEU A 46 1.30 4.71 -3.89
CA LEU A 46 2.02 5.69 -3.07
C LEU A 46 1.18 6.12 -1.88
N VAL A 47 1.86 6.39 -0.75
CA VAL A 47 1.23 6.95 0.45
C VAL A 47 2.06 8.14 0.91
N ALA A 48 1.42 9.29 1.05
CA ALA A 48 2.01 10.43 1.75
C ALA A 48 1.52 10.39 3.20
N PHE A 49 2.43 10.50 4.14
CA PHE A 49 2.09 10.54 5.56
C PHE A 49 3.04 11.46 6.33
N ASP A 50 2.52 12.04 7.41
CA ASP A 50 3.31 12.83 8.36
C ASP A 50 3.86 11.88 9.45
N PRO A 51 5.19 11.67 9.54
CA PRO A 51 5.78 10.79 10.56
C PRO A 51 5.52 11.26 12.00
N ALA A 52 5.32 12.55 12.23
CA ALA A 52 5.01 13.10 13.55
C ALA A 52 3.55 12.82 13.96
N ALA A 53 2.62 12.82 12.99
CA ALA A 53 1.19 12.64 13.27
C ALA A 53 0.66 11.22 12.99
N VAL A 54 1.36 10.41 12.18
CA VAL A 54 0.84 9.11 11.72
C VAL A 54 0.62 8.16 12.89
N GLY A 55 -0.58 7.60 12.98
CA GLY A 55 -0.97 6.88 14.18
C GLY A 55 -2.37 6.29 14.10
N GLU A 56 -2.58 5.28 14.94
CA GLU A 56 -3.89 4.68 15.13
C GLU A 56 -4.71 5.55 16.05
N ARG A 57 -5.94 5.86 15.64
CA ARG A 57 -6.91 6.57 16.48
C ARG A 57 -8.00 5.64 17.03
N SER A 58 -8.08 4.41 16.51
CA SER A 58 -9.06 3.43 16.97
C SER A 58 -8.80 3.02 18.40
N THR A 59 -9.84 3.06 19.22
CA THR A 59 -9.84 2.50 20.57
C THR A 59 -10.59 1.17 20.54
N TYR A 60 -10.47 0.35 21.60
CA TYR A 60 -11.23 -0.91 21.68
C TYR A 60 -12.76 -0.66 21.62
N SER A 61 -13.22 0.46 22.18
CA SER A 61 -14.62 0.89 22.18
C SER A 61 -15.06 1.59 20.89
N ASP A 62 -14.12 2.08 20.07
CA ASP A 62 -14.40 2.68 18.76
C ASP A 62 -13.34 2.24 17.73
N PRO A 63 -13.56 1.08 17.07
CA PRO A 63 -12.57 0.46 16.21
C PRO A 63 -12.49 1.09 14.82
N VAL A 64 -13.49 1.85 14.37
CA VAL A 64 -13.58 2.36 13.00
C VAL A 64 -13.20 3.84 12.97
N HIS A 65 -11.89 4.09 13.06
CA HIS A 65 -11.33 5.43 12.92
C HIS A 65 -10.28 5.49 11.83
N TYR A 66 -10.34 6.57 11.05
CA TYR A 66 -9.31 6.88 10.06
C TYR A 66 -7.95 7.05 10.74
N SER A 67 -6.91 6.52 10.10
CA SER A 67 -5.54 6.75 10.56
C SER A 67 -5.22 8.25 10.47
N ALA A 68 -4.67 8.80 11.55
CA ALA A 68 -4.18 10.17 11.56
C ALA A 68 -3.00 10.32 10.59
N GLY A 69 -2.83 11.52 10.02
CA GLY A 69 -1.58 11.88 9.34
C GLY A 69 -1.35 11.20 7.99
N ILE A 70 -2.38 10.67 7.32
CA ILE A 70 -2.29 10.11 5.96
C ILE A 70 -3.19 10.93 5.02
N PRO A 71 -2.72 12.09 4.52
CA PRO A 71 -3.53 12.96 3.67
C PRO A 71 -3.76 12.41 2.26
N PHE A 72 -2.82 11.62 1.70
CA PHE A 72 -2.91 11.14 0.33
C PHE A 72 -2.55 9.66 0.21
N VAL A 73 -3.39 8.93 -0.54
CA VAL A 73 -3.14 7.55 -0.94
C VAL A 73 -3.44 7.44 -2.42
N CYS A 74 -2.50 6.89 -3.16
CA CYS A 74 -2.56 6.66 -4.59
C CYS A 74 -2.44 5.16 -4.86
N VAL A 75 -3.29 4.64 -5.74
CA VAL A 75 -3.24 3.25 -6.20
C VAL A 75 -3.24 3.26 -7.71
N ASN A 76 -2.26 2.60 -8.33
CA ASN A 76 -2.05 2.60 -9.78
C ASN A 76 -2.14 4.01 -10.41
N GLY A 77 -1.63 5.04 -9.74
CA GLY A 77 -1.59 6.41 -10.25
C GLY A 77 -2.88 7.22 -10.07
N ARG A 78 -3.91 6.69 -9.39
CA ARG A 78 -5.12 7.45 -9.05
C ARG A 78 -5.26 7.64 -7.54
N LEU A 79 -5.59 8.86 -7.12
CA LEU A 79 -5.88 9.17 -5.72
C LEU A 79 -7.16 8.45 -5.26
N VAL A 80 -7.00 7.62 -4.25
CA VAL A 80 -8.09 6.94 -3.53
C VAL A 80 -8.37 7.61 -2.17
N VAL A 81 -7.38 8.36 -1.66
CA VAL A 81 -7.55 9.32 -0.57
C VAL A 81 -6.93 10.63 -1.02
N ASP A 82 -7.70 11.71 -0.93
CA ASP A 82 -7.31 13.07 -1.31
C ASP A 82 -7.63 14.04 -0.16
N GLY A 83 -6.61 14.68 0.40
CA GLY A 83 -6.76 15.56 1.57
C GLY A 83 -7.39 14.89 2.78
N GLY A 84 -7.16 13.57 2.98
CA GLY A 84 -7.77 12.77 4.04
C GLY A 84 -9.21 12.30 3.78
N ARG A 85 -9.77 12.59 2.59
CA ARG A 85 -11.10 12.13 2.17
C ARG A 85 -10.98 10.96 1.20
N ILE A 86 -11.77 9.91 1.40
CA ILE A 86 -11.86 8.80 0.44
C ILE A 86 -12.53 9.30 -0.83
N THR A 87 -11.98 8.92 -1.99
CA THR A 87 -12.57 9.18 -3.30
C THR A 87 -13.37 7.95 -3.78
N ASP A 88 -14.16 8.12 -4.84
CA ASP A 88 -14.86 6.99 -5.49
C ASP A 88 -13.97 6.16 -6.41
N ALA A 89 -12.69 6.53 -6.57
CA ALA A 89 -11.78 5.80 -7.42
C ALA A 89 -11.56 4.37 -6.89
N ARG A 90 -11.71 3.38 -7.77
CA ARG A 90 -11.39 1.96 -7.53
C ARG A 90 -10.37 1.45 -8.56
N PRO A 91 -9.15 2.01 -8.61
CA PRO A 91 -8.13 1.65 -9.61
C PRO A 91 -7.43 0.33 -9.30
N GLY A 92 -7.83 -0.38 -8.25
CA GLY A 92 -7.27 -1.66 -7.84
C GLY A 92 -7.41 -2.69 -8.95
N ARG A 93 -6.42 -3.57 -9.07
CA ARG A 93 -6.40 -4.68 -10.02
C ARG A 93 -6.17 -5.98 -9.27
N ALA A 94 -6.72 -7.07 -9.78
CA ALA A 94 -6.41 -8.39 -9.27
C ALA A 94 -4.89 -8.65 -9.41
N LEU A 95 -4.28 -9.12 -8.33
CA LEU A 95 -2.86 -9.50 -8.32
C LEU A 95 -2.77 -11.02 -8.39
N PHE A 96 -1.99 -11.49 -9.35
CA PHE A 96 -1.85 -12.91 -9.62
C PHE A 96 -0.47 -13.37 -9.17
N GLY A 97 -0.45 -14.37 -8.30
CA GLY A 97 0.79 -15.02 -7.89
C GLY A 97 1.35 -15.90 -9.02
N PRO A 98 2.57 -16.41 -8.85
CA PRO A 98 3.25 -17.26 -9.84
C PRO A 98 2.48 -18.55 -10.18
N GLY A 99 1.56 -19.00 -9.32
CA GLY A 99 0.72 -20.18 -9.55
C GLY A 99 -0.53 -19.92 -10.38
N TYR A 100 -0.83 -18.68 -10.78
CA TYR A 100 -2.02 -18.36 -11.56
C TYR A 100 -1.87 -18.83 -13.02
N ARG A 101 -2.76 -19.74 -13.45
CA ARG A 101 -2.76 -20.33 -14.80
C ARG A 101 -3.72 -19.65 -15.79
N GLY A 102 -4.54 -18.70 -15.34
CA GLY A 102 -5.61 -18.10 -16.15
C GLY A 102 -5.15 -17.25 -17.35
N GLY A 103 -3.85 -16.91 -17.43
CA GLY A 103 -3.29 -16.21 -18.58
C GLY A 103 -2.92 -17.08 -19.80
N ALA A 104 -2.89 -18.41 -19.65
CA ALA A 104 -2.55 -19.30 -20.75
C ALA A 104 -3.64 -19.35 -21.85
N GLU A 105 -4.92 -19.19 -21.47
CA GLU A 105 -6.04 -19.17 -22.41
C GLU A 105 -6.30 -17.77 -23.01
N SER A 106 -6.09 -16.69 -22.24
CA SER A 106 -6.25 -15.29 -22.72
C SER A 106 -5.23 -14.93 -23.82
N ARG A 107 -3.98 -15.43 -23.74
CA ARG A 107 -2.96 -15.21 -24.78
C ARG A 107 -3.27 -15.94 -26.10
N LEU A 108 -4.00 -17.06 -26.05
CA LEU A 108 -4.45 -17.77 -27.25
C LEU A 108 -5.63 -17.06 -27.94
N ARG A 109 -6.32 -16.15 -27.23
CA ARG A 109 -7.47 -15.39 -27.75
C ARG A 109 -7.17 -13.94 -28.11
N GLY A 110 -5.93 -13.46 -27.90
CA GLY A 110 -5.52 -12.10 -28.28
C GLY A 110 -6.13 -10.99 -27.42
N GLU A 111 -6.75 -11.33 -26.29
CA GLU A 111 -7.32 -10.35 -25.36
C GLU A 111 -6.28 -9.94 -24.33
N ARG A 112 -6.12 -8.63 -24.13
CA ARG A 112 -5.20 -8.08 -23.13
C ARG A 112 -5.79 -8.27 -21.72
N PRO A 113 -4.96 -8.67 -20.74
CA PRO A 113 -5.40 -8.86 -19.36
C PRO A 113 -5.84 -7.56 -18.68
#